data_AF-A0A961HSE5-F1
#
_entry.id   AF-A0A961HSE5-F1
#
_cell.length_a   1.000
_cell.length_b   1.000
_cell.length_c   1.000
_cell.angle_alpha   90.00
_cell.angle_beta   90.00
_cell.angle_gamma   90.00
#
_symmetry.space_group_name_H-M   'P 1'
#
loop_
_entity.id
_entity.type
_entity.pdbx_description
1 polymer ?
#
loop_
_entity_poly.entity_id
_entity_poly.type
_entity_poly.pdbx_seq_one_letter_code
_entity_poly.pdbx_strand_id
1 'polypeptide(L)'
;MNRKRLGVVIVTLALASCSSIPILSGLFIDDAQMNQMGVDAFEEIKQKETIETNAYYNNYVKCVAKNILAVTQDPTGVKEWEIVVFRNNAVNAFALPGGKIGVYTGLLSVAKNQDQLAAVIGHEVGHVIKQHSKARYQTA
;
A
#
# COMPACT_ATOMS: atom_id res chain seq x y z
N MET A 1 23.92 -74.30 -8.33
CA MET A 1 24.18 -72.93 -7.84
C MET A 1 23.04 -72.05 -8.34
N ASN A 2 22.23 -71.53 -7.42
CA ASN A 2 20.84 -71.14 -7.65
C ASN A 2 20.62 -69.72 -7.07
N ARG A 3 19.75 -68.94 -7.73
CA ARG A 3 18.92 -67.82 -7.21
C ARG A 3 19.36 -66.35 -7.40
N LYS A 4 18.59 -65.69 -8.30
CA LYS A 4 17.72 -64.51 -8.13
C LYS A 4 18.29 -63.20 -7.52
N ARG A 5 18.10 -62.08 -8.24
CA ARG A 5 17.26 -60.89 -7.92
C ARG A 5 17.61 -59.73 -8.90
N LEU A 6 16.64 -59.11 -9.60
CA LEU A 6 15.74 -58.03 -9.14
C LEU A 6 16.56 -56.76 -8.78
N GLY A 7 16.35 -55.55 -9.28
CA GLY A 7 15.31 -54.96 -10.12
C GLY A 7 15.69 -53.51 -10.45
N VAL A 8 14.91 -52.90 -11.34
CA VAL A 8 14.98 -51.49 -11.74
C VAL A 8 14.72 -50.57 -10.54
N VAL A 9 15.56 -49.54 -10.35
CA VAL A 9 15.18 -48.35 -9.57
C VAL A 9 15.77 -47.11 -10.26
N ILE A 10 14.97 -46.50 -11.13
CA ILE A 10 15.03 -45.08 -11.43
C ILE A 10 14.42 -44.38 -10.21
N VAL A 11 15.21 -43.59 -9.48
CA VAL A 11 14.67 -42.62 -8.52
C VAL A 11 15.03 -41.24 -9.05
N THR A 12 14.05 -40.69 -9.77
CA THR A 12 13.86 -39.27 -10.03
C THR A 12 13.85 -38.51 -8.71
N LEU A 13 14.79 -37.59 -8.55
CA LEU A 13 14.80 -36.63 -7.44
C LEU A 13 13.70 -35.58 -7.71
N ALA A 14 12.50 -35.86 -7.21
CA ALA A 14 11.36 -34.97 -7.33
C ALA A 14 11.48 -33.79 -6.33
N LEU A 15 11.68 -32.60 -6.91
CA LEU A 15 11.17 -31.29 -6.52
C LEU A 15 10.73 -31.12 -5.04
N ALA A 16 11.59 -30.47 -4.25
CA ALA A 16 11.13 -29.70 -3.09
C ALA A 16 10.62 -28.33 -3.58
N SER A 17 9.43 -28.30 -4.19
CA SER A 17 8.71 -27.04 -4.40
C SER A 17 7.97 -26.69 -3.11
N CYS A 18 8.60 -25.87 -2.26
CA CYS A 18 7.90 -25.20 -1.19
C CYS A 18 6.98 -24.14 -1.83
N SER A 19 5.78 -24.56 -2.23
CA SER A 19 4.72 -23.61 -2.57
C SER A 19 4.13 -23.12 -1.25
N SER A 20 4.43 -21.87 -0.90
CA SER A 20 3.75 -21.17 0.18
C SER A 20 2.26 -21.21 -0.13
N ILE A 21 1.49 -21.88 0.73
CA ILE A 21 0.04 -22.00 0.59
C ILE A 21 -0.55 -20.58 0.75
N PRO A 22 -1.14 -19.97 -0.30
CA PRO A 22 -1.58 -18.57 -0.26
C PRO A 22 -2.61 -18.29 0.84
N ILE A 23 -3.38 -19.32 1.23
CA ILE A 23 -4.43 -19.27 2.25
C ILE A 23 -3.84 -18.91 3.63
N LEU A 24 -2.62 -19.37 3.96
CA LEU A 24 -2.01 -19.08 5.26
C LEU A 24 -1.39 -17.68 5.32
N SER A 25 -0.90 -17.18 4.18
CA SER A 25 -0.29 -15.85 4.07
C SER A 25 -1.28 -14.71 4.34
N GLY A 26 -2.58 -14.89 4.06
CA GLY A 26 -3.61 -13.90 4.36
C GLY A 26 -3.97 -13.80 5.85
N LEU A 27 -3.75 -14.88 6.62
CA LEU A 27 -4.12 -14.95 8.04
C LEU A 27 -3.16 -14.14 8.92
N PHE A 28 -1.89 -14.05 8.53
CA PHE A 28 -0.84 -13.34 9.28
C PHE A 28 0.01 -12.50 8.33
N ILE A 29 -0.48 -11.32 7.98
CA ILE A 29 0.33 -10.32 7.28
C ILE A 29 1.00 -9.44 8.33
N ASP A 30 2.32 -9.29 8.26
CA ASP A 30 3.05 -8.35 9.11
C ASP A 30 3.03 -6.91 8.53
N ASP A 31 3.54 -5.94 9.29
CA ASP A 31 3.52 -4.54 8.87
C ASP A 31 4.43 -4.29 7.66
N ALA A 32 5.55 -5.02 7.56
CA ALA A 32 6.49 -4.87 6.44
C ALA A 32 5.87 -5.34 5.13
N GLN A 33 5.20 -6.48 5.13
CA GLN A 33 4.49 -7.02 3.99
C GLN A 33 3.31 -6.14 3.59
N MET A 34 2.51 -5.68 4.56
CA MET A 34 1.42 -4.72 4.28
C MET A 34 1.95 -3.44 3.65
N ASN A 35 3.04 -2.88 4.19
CA ASN A 35 3.67 -1.68 3.66
C ASN A 35 4.17 -1.91 2.22
N GLN A 36 4.78 -3.05 1.93
CA GLN A 36 5.23 -3.38 0.57
C GLN A 36 4.05 -3.46 -0.41
N MET A 37 2.95 -4.11 -0.03
CA MET A 37 1.75 -4.15 -0.86
C MET A 37 1.19 -2.76 -1.15
N GLY A 38 1.22 -1.86 -0.16
CA GLY A 38 0.81 -0.47 -0.35
C GLY A 38 1.74 0.32 -1.27
N VAL A 39 3.05 0.08 -1.21
CA VAL A 39 4.04 0.64 -2.15
C VAL A 39 3.76 0.16 -3.58
N ASP A 40 3.60 -1.15 -3.77
CA ASP A 40 3.37 -1.74 -5.09
C ASP A 40 2.07 -1.21 -5.72
N ALA A 41 0.98 -1.16 -4.93
CA ALA A 41 -0.28 -0.59 -5.37
C ALA A 41 -0.15 0.90 -5.74
N PHE A 42 0.67 1.67 -5.02
CA PHE A 42 0.88 3.08 -5.34
C PHE A 42 1.67 3.28 -6.64
N GLU A 43 2.66 2.43 -6.92
CA GLU A 43 3.37 2.43 -8.20
C GLU A 43 2.42 2.10 -9.36
N GLU A 44 1.53 1.13 -9.18
CA GLU A 44 0.51 0.80 -10.20
C GLU A 44 -0.43 1.99 -10.45
N ILE A 45 -0.86 2.69 -9.39
CA ILE A 45 -1.68 3.90 -9.53
C ILE A 45 -0.90 4.98 -10.30
N LYS A 46 0.38 5.21 -9.98
CA LYS A 46 1.22 6.19 -10.70
C LYS A 46 1.40 5.88 -12.19
N GLN A 47 1.30 4.61 -12.58
CA GLN A 47 1.35 4.20 -13.98
C GLN A 47 0.02 4.43 -14.72
N LYS A 48 -1.11 4.35 -14.00
CA LYS A 48 -2.46 4.46 -14.57
C LYS A 48 -3.02 5.88 -14.55
N GLU A 49 -2.72 6.63 -13.50
CA GLU A 49 -3.19 7.99 -13.28
C GLU A 49 -2.19 9.02 -13.82
N THR A 50 -2.71 10.15 -14.27
CA THR A 50 -1.85 11.27 -14.67
C THR A 50 -1.39 12.04 -13.44
N ILE A 51 -0.08 12.12 -13.21
CA ILE A 51 0.49 12.94 -12.12
C ILE A 51 0.31 14.43 -12.45
N GLU A 52 -0.16 15.20 -11.48
CA GLU A 52 -0.32 16.65 -11.61
C GLU A 52 1.06 17.35 -11.55
N THR A 53 1.31 18.25 -12.50
CA THR A 53 2.60 18.96 -12.65
C THR A 53 2.53 20.42 -12.19
N ASN A 54 1.34 20.96 -11.96
CA ASN A 54 1.18 22.33 -11.48
C ASN A 54 1.77 22.50 -10.07
N ALA A 55 2.74 23.40 -9.95
CA ALA A 55 3.45 23.65 -8.69
C ALA A 55 2.54 24.16 -7.57
N TYR A 56 1.49 24.92 -7.89
CA TYR A 56 0.55 25.43 -6.89
C TYR A 56 -0.17 24.28 -6.18
N TYR A 57 -0.81 23.37 -6.93
CA TYR A 57 -1.52 22.23 -6.33
C TYR A 57 -0.58 21.32 -5.54
N ASN A 58 0.59 21.03 -6.11
CA ASN A 58 1.59 20.19 -5.47
C ASN A 58 2.08 20.80 -4.14
N ASN A 59 2.44 22.09 -4.14
CA ASN A 59 2.94 22.75 -2.94
C ASN A 59 1.85 22.90 -1.88
N TYR A 60 0.62 23.22 -2.30
CA TYR A 60 -0.52 23.35 -1.41
C TYR A 60 -0.83 22.04 -0.68
N VAL A 61 -1.01 20.94 -1.42
CA VAL A 61 -1.29 19.62 -0.83
C VAL A 61 -0.13 19.16 0.04
N LYS A 62 1.11 19.30 -0.42
CA LYS A 62 2.30 18.93 0.37
C LYS A 62 2.41 19.73 1.66
N CYS A 63 2.10 21.02 1.64
CA CYS A 63 2.10 21.87 2.83
C CYS A 63 1.10 21.33 3.87
N VAL A 64 -0.14 21.09 3.46
CA VAL A 64 -1.20 20.59 4.36
C VAL A 64 -0.85 19.22 4.91
N ALA A 65 -0.49 18.26 4.04
CA ALA A 65 -0.13 16.91 4.43
C ALA A 65 1.07 16.87 5.38
N LYS A 66 2.12 17.67 5.13
CA LYS A 66 3.28 17.73 6.02
C LYS A 66 2.97 18.25 7.42
N ASN A 67 2.04 19.21 7.55
CA ASN A 67 1.62 19.70 8.87
C ASN A 67 0.87 18.62 9.66
N ILE A 68 0.06 17.80 8.99
CA ILE A 68 -0.60 16.64 9.62
C ILE A 68 0.44 15.61 10.05
N LEU A 69 1.36 15.24 9.15
CA LEU A 69 2.37 14.23 9.42
C LEU A 69 3.34 14.65 10.54
N ALA A 70 3.63 15.95 10.67
CA ALA A 70 4.51 16.48 11.72
C ALA A 70 3.98 16.27 13.15
N VAL A 71 2.66 16.11 13.31
CA VAL A 71 2.02 15.86 14.62
C VAL A 71 1.55 14.42 14.77
N THR A 72 1.91 13.56 13.84
CA THR A 72 1.43 12.18 13.73
C THR A 72 2.52 11.20 14.14
N GLN A 73 2.13 10.17 14.90
CA GLN A 73 3.01 9.04 15.22
C GLN A 73 2.60 7.83 14.39
N ASP A 74 3.51 7.34 13.56
CA ASP A 74 3.30 6.18 12.70
C ASP A 74 3.93 4.92 13.32
N PRO A 75 3.12 3.97 13.85
CA PRO A 75 3.63 2.75 14.46
C PRO A 75 4.02 1.67 13.43
N THR A 76 3.79 1.89 12.14
CA THR A 76 3.94 0.88 11.07
C THR A 76 5.39 0.72 10.59
N GLY A 77 6.34 1.50 11.14
CA GLY A 77 7.75 1.45 10.78
C GLY A 77 8.11 2.23 9.50
N VAL A 78 7.16 2.96 8.92
CA VAL A 78 7.43 3.85 7.79
C VAL A 78 8.23 5.08 8.25
N LYS A 79 9.27 5.43 7.48
CA LYS A 79 10.15 6.56 7.79
C LYS A 79 9.72 7.86 7.13
N GLU A 80 9.19 7.77 5.91
CA GLU A 80 8.90 8.92 5.07
C GLU A 80 7.60 8.66 4.31
N TRP A 81 6.77 9.70 4.20
CA TRP A 81 5.53 9.65 3.47
C TRP A 81 5.69 10.30 2.08
N GLU A 82 5.31 9.57 1.04
CA GLU A 82 5.26 10.08 -0.34
C GLU A 82 3.88 10.70 -0.60
N ILE A 83 3.86 11.94 -1.08
CA ILE A 83 2.63 12.69 -1.37
C ILE A 83 2.61 13.00 -2.87
N VAL A 84 1.61 12.46 -3.57
CA VAL A 84 1.41 12.68 -5.01
C VAL A 84 0.01 13.22 -5.26
N VAL A 85 -0.05 14.27 -6.10
CA VAL A 85 -1.31 14.80 -6.60
C VAL A 85 -1.52 14.23 -8.01
N PHE A 86 -2.72 13.71 -8.27
CA PHE A 86 -3.12 13.18 -9.57
C PHE A 86 -4.17 14.08 -10.21
N ARG A 87 -4.03 14.29 -11.52
CA ARG A 87 -4.98 15.03 -12.35
C ARG A 87 -6.16 14.12 -12.67
N ASN A 88 -7.12 14.09 -11.75
CA ASN A 88 -8.35 13.32 -11.84
C ASN A 88 -9.50 14.16 -11.28
N ASN A 89 -10.65 14.14 -11.95
CA ASN A 89 -11.82 14.95 -11.60
C ASN A 89 -12.68 14.33 -10.49
N ALA A 90 -12.42 13.07 -10.11
CA ALA A 90 -13.09 12.46 -8.97
C ALA A 90 -12.73 13.19 -7.66
N VAL A 91 -13.74 13.36 -6.79
CA VAL A 91 -13.58 13.94 -5.46
C VAL A 91 -13.02 12.85 -4.53
N ASN A 92 -11.69 12.72 -4.49
CA ASN A 92 -11.05 11.67 -3.72
C ASN A 92 -9.66 12.05 -3.19
N ALA A 93 -9.32 11.45 -2.06
CA ALA A 93 -7.96 11.28 -1.56
C ALA A 93 -7.87 9.91 -0.91
N PHE A 94 -6.67 9.36 -0.81
CA PHE A 94 -6.45 8.07 -0.20
C PHE A 94 -5.07 8.01 0.44
N ALA A 95 -4.94 7.14 1.43
CA ALA A 95 -3.66 6.77 1.99
C ALA A 95 -3.49 5.24 1.99
N LEU A 96 -2.29 4.77 1.65
CA LEU A 96 -1.95 3.36 1.64
C LEU A 96 -0.86 3.07 2.67
N PRO A 97 -0.77 1.81 3.18
CA PRO A 97 0.41 1.32 3.89
C PRO A 97 1.70 1.63 3.12
N GLY A 98 2.82 1.75 3.84
CA GLY A 98 4.07 2.19 3.24
C GLY A 98 4.17 3.72 3.05
N GLY A 99 3.28 4.47 3.72
CA GLY A 99 3.28 5.93 3.77
C GLY A 99 3.02 6.59 2.43
N LYS A 100 1.96 6.18 1.73
CA LYS A 100 1.62 6.76 0.43
C LYS A 100 0.34 7.56 0.53
N ILE A 101 0.37 8.84 0.14
CA ILE A 101 -0.80 9.71 0.06
C ILE A 101 -1.03 10.07 -1.41
N GLY A 102 -2.23 9.79 -1.89
CA GLY A 102 -2.73 10.26 -3.17
C GLY A 102 -3.86 11.27 -3.00
N VAL A 103 -3.81 12.37 -3.73
CA VAL A 103 -4.89 13.38 -3.76
C VAL A 103 -5.30 13.65 -5.19
N TYR A 104 -6.59 13.60 -5.48
CA TYR A 104 -7.10 13.95 -6.81
C TYR A 104 -7.44 15.44 -6.88
N THR A 105 -7.15 16.06 -8.02
CA THR A 105 -7.49 17.48 -8.26
C THR A 105 -9.00 17.77 -8.09
N GLY A 106 -9.86 16.79 -8.32
CA GLY A 106 -11.30 16.89 -8.07
C GLY A 106 -11.63 17.19 -6.61
N LEU A 107 -10.87 16.65 -5.64
CA LEU A 107 -11.05 16.99 -4.22
C LEU A 107 -10.78 18.48 -3.96
N LEU A 108 -9.77 19.05 -4.63
CA LEU A 108 -9.40 20.46 -4.47
C LEU A 108 -10.47 21.41 -5.02
N SER A 109 -11.37 20.91 -5.89
CA SER A 109 -12.50 21.70 -6.38
C SER A 109 -13.59 21.89 -5.31
N VAL A 110 -13.68 21.00 -4.32
CA VAL A 110 -14.72 21.03 -3.27
C VAL A 110 -14.17 21.42 -1.90
N ALA A 111 -12.92 21.07 -1.58
CA ALA A 111 -12.25 21.53 -0.37
C ALA A 111 -11.83 23.01 -0.54
N LYS A 112 -12.65 23.92 0.00
CA LYS A 112 -12.54 25.37 -0.24
C LYS A 112 -11.43 26.03 0.57
N ASN A 113 -10.86 25.34 1.54
CA ASN A 113 -9.75 25.83 2.36
C ASN A 113 -8.87 24.69 2.85
N GLN A 114 -7.76 25.07 3.50
CA GLN A 114 -6.76 24.12 3.98
C GLN A 114 -7.29 23.20 5.07
N ASP A 115 -8.22 23.69 5.90
CA ASP A 115 -8.74 22.93 7.04
C ASP A 115 -9.66 21.80 6.55
N GLN A 116 -10.46 22.05 5.52
CA GLN A 116 -11.28 21.03 4.87
C GLN A 116 -10.42 19.97 4.18
N LEU A 117 -9.36 20.39 3.47
CA LEU A 117 -8.41 19.44 2.89
C LEU A 117 -7.70 18.65 3.98
N ALA A 118 -7.31 19.31 5.08
CA ALA A 118 -6.63 18.68 6.19
C ALA A 118 -7.50 17.64 6.90
N ALA A 119 -8.79 17.90 7.05
CA ALA A 119 -9.74 16.94 7.63
C ALA A 119 -9.80 15.64 6.80
N VAL A 120 -9.83 15.74 5.47
CA VAL A 120 -9.84 14.56 4.58
C VAL A 120 -8.50 13.84 4.62
N ILE A 121 -7.38 14.55 4.44
CA ILE A 121 -6.05 13.91 4.49
C ILE A 121 -5.79 13.28 5.87
N GLY A 122 -6.19 13.94 6.96
CA GLY A 122 -6.06 13.42 8.31
C GLY A 122 -6.90 12.16 8.55
N HIS A 123 -8.12 12.11 7.98
CA HIS A 123 -8.95 10.89 7.98
C HIS A 123 -8.24 9.73 7.29
N GLU A 124 -7.69 9.95 6.10
CA GLU A 124 -6.98 8.91 5.33
C GLU A 124 -5.71 8.43 6.05
N VAL A 125 -4.87 9.36 6.55
CA VAL A 125 -3.69 9.02 7.34
C VAL A 125 -4.07 8.22 8.60
N GLY A 126 -5.17 8.58 9.24
CA GLY A 126 -5.71 7.85 10.39
C GLY A 126 -6.06 6.40 10.07
N HIS A 127 -6.61 6.10 8.89
CA HIS A 127 -6.88 4.72 8.45
C HIS A 127 -5.61 3.87 8.36
N VAL A 128 -4.52 4.43 7.85
CA VAL A 128 -3.24 3.72 7.74
C VAL A 128 -2.65 3.45 9.12
N ILE A 129 -2.60 4.46 9.98
CA ILE A 129 -2.01 4.36 11.33
C ILE A 129 -2.78 3.39 12.22
N LYS A 130 -4.10 3.36 12.08
CA LYS A 130 -4.95 2.39 12.78
C LYS A 130 -4.97 1.02 12.11
N GLN A 131 -4.14 0.82 11.08
CA GLN A 131 -3.98 -0.44 10.36
C GLN A 131 -5.30 -1.03 9.86
N HIS A 132 -6.27 -0.17 9.48
CA HIS A 132 -7.58 -0.63 9.00
C HIS A 132 -7.48 -1.50 7.75
N SER A 133 -6.55 -1.18 6.83
CA SER A 133 -6.30 -2.00 5.63
C SER A 133 -5.84 -3.41 5.99
N LYS A 134 -4.89 -3.53 6.93
CA LYS A 134 -4.39 -4.82 7.43
C LYS A 134 -5.51 -5.63 8.07
N ALA A 135 -6.31 -5.00 8.93
CA ALA A 135 -7.46 -5.64 9.57
C ALA A 135 -8.47 -6.16 8.54
N ARG A 136 -8.75 -5.40 7.47
CA ARG A 136 -9.63 -5.84 6.37
C ARG A 136 -9.05 -7.04 5.62
N TYR A 137 -7.75 -7.06 5.33
CA TYR A 137 -7.12 -8.21 4.66
C TYR A 137 -7.17 -9.49 5.50
N GLN A 138 -7.00 -9.38 6.82
CA GLN A 138 -7.01 -10.55 7.71
C GLN A 138 -8.41 -11.07 8.07
N THR A 139 -9.43 -10.26 7.83
CA THR A 139 -10.84 -10.61 8.10
C THR A 139 -11.61 -10.99 6.83
N ALA A 140 -10.98 -10.87 5.65
CA ALA A 140 -11.54 -11.22 4.35
C ALA A 140 -11.41 -12.72 4.04
#